data_AF-A0A1Y2HDT4-F1
#
_entry.id   AF-A0A1Y2HDT4-F1
#
_cell.length_a   1.000
_cell.length_b   1.000
_cell.length_c   1.000
_cell.angle_alpha   90.00
_cell.angle_beta   90.00
_cell.angle_gamma   90.00
#
_symmetry.space_group_name_H-M   'P 1'
#
loop_
_entity.id
_entity.type
_entity.pdbx_description
1 polymer ?
#
loop_
_entity_poly.entity_id
_entity_poly.type
_entity_poly.pdbx_seq_one_letter_code
_entity_poly.pdbx_strand_id
1 'polypeptide(L)'
;MLGGPFTGIIFVRDGIRFIWTLKTLRTLLSFCVTFLYIPIISVLSKTFLRCYDVRGQPTSCWAGSSLPLSVVCVAVGAPFVIVAFICQATFFEQEPGGKDALSRPHARVELIHLSVRTYLTLLFTTIRRPSIADLDLNPMTPAESWVLVLSLVISSTLTCMAYAYYMPYFKFNYTLLQTALLASWNFSCLALLYVQLRPNSMNEISILFFFLAPMYSLLIVSLQVVRRRWLLKVDVRKLTDPLSIELKARLLLEERGCSSRPTKHSLRKEQTCWQIKRLCLTNSRT
;
A
#
# COMPACT_ATOMS: atom_id res chain seq x y z
N MET A 1 15.87 8.73 12.27
CA MET A 1 15.78 7.29 11.95
C MET A 1 16.99 6.89 11.10
N LEU A 2 18.09 6.48 11.74
CA LEU A 2 19.42 6.34 11.11
C LEU A 2 20.08 4.97 11.34
N GLY A 3 19.34 3.96 11.83
CA GLY A 3 19.91 2.67 12.28
C GLY A 3 19.73 1.46 11.33
N GLY A 4 19.32 1.65 10.08
CA GLY A 4 18.97 0.55 9.18
C GLY A 4 20.08 -0.18 8.39
N PRO A 5 21.27 0.39 8.10
CA PRO A 5 22.17 -0.24 7.13
C PRO A 5 23.12 -1.32 7.69
N PHE A 6 23.27 -1.44 9.02
CA PHE A 6 24.30 -2.30 9.60
C PHE A 6 23.92 -3.79 9.70
N THR A 7 22.64 -4.13 9.77
CA THR A 7 22.20 -5.53 9.87
C THR A 7 22.39 -6.32 8.57
N GLY A 8 22.40 -5.65 7.41
CA GLY A 8 22.62 -6.30 6.12
C GLY A 8 24.05 -6.75 5.86
N ILE A 9 25.05 -6.03 6.41
CA ILE A 9 26.48 -6.31 6.15
C ILE A 9 26.94 -7.57 6.89
N ILE A 10 26.36 -7.86 8.07
CA ILE A 10 26.71 -9.04 8.87
C ILE A 10 26.17 -10.32 8.19
N PHE A 11 25.00 -10.27 7.56
CA PHE A 11 24.36 -11.44 6.96
C PHE A 11 25.07 -11.99 5.71
N VAL A 12 25.82 -11.15 4.99
CA VAL A 12 26.54 -11.57 3.76
C VAL A 12 27.81 -12.36 4.09
N ARG A 13 28.38 -12.20 5.29
CA ARG A 13 29.71 -12.72 5.60
C ARG A 13 29.71 -14.19 6.03
N ASP A 14 28.60 -14.71 6.56
CA ASP A 14 28.58 -16.03 7.24
C ASP A 14 27.94 -17.18 6.45
N GLY A 15 27.65 -17.03 5.15
CA GLY A 15 27.25 -18.16 4.29
C GLY A 15 26.04 -18.95 4.81
N ILE A 16 25.13 -18.28 5.52
CA ILE A 16 24.05 -18.94 6.25
C ILE A 16 23.10 -19.60 5.24
N ARG A 17 23.00 -20.94 5.27
CA ARG A 17 22.17 -21.76 4.37
C ARG A 17 20.64 -21.52 4.47
N PHE A 18 20.18 -20.65 5.39
CA PHE A 18 18.76 -20.44 5.71
C PHE A 18 18.11 -19.19 5.06
N ILE A 19 18.73 -18.60 4.03
CA ILE A 19 18.16 -17.42 3.32
C ILE A 19 16.74 -17.67 2.81
N TRP A 20 16.45 -18.90 2.37
CA TRP A 20 15.13 -19.24 1.84
C TRP A 20 14.03 -19.23 2.91
N THR A 21 14.30 -19.75 4.12
CA THR A 21 13.32 -19.78 5.22
C THR A 21 12.93 -18.39 5.68
N LEU A 22 13.88 -17.46 5.74
CA LEU A 22 13.59 -16.08 6.11
C LEU A 22 12.71 -15.39 5.05
N LYS A 23 12.91 -15.73 3.78
CA LYS A 23 12.12 -15.21 2.66
C LYS A 23 10.71 -15.79 2.61
N THR A 24 10.54 -17.09 2.87
CA THR A 24 9.22 -17.71 2.95
C THR A 24 8.45 -17.19 4.16
N LEU A 25 9.09 -17.09 5.33
CA LEU A 25 8.47 -16.51 6.53
C LEU A 25 8.01 -15.07 6.29
N ARG A 26 8.84 -14.25 5.64
CA ARG A 26 8.49 -12.86 5.28
C ARG A 26 7.28 -12.81 4.33
N THR A 27 7.29 -13.62 3.28
CA THR A 27 6.21 -13.64 2.29
C THR A 27 4.90 -14.12 2.93
N LEU A 28 4.99 -15.16 3.77
CA LEU A 28 3.86 -15.68 4.52
C LEU A 28 3.34 -14.64 5.52
N LEU A 29 4.21 -13.98 6.26
CA LEU A 29 3.81 -12.95 7.22
C LEU A 29 3.18 -11.74 6.51
N SER A 30 3.75 -11.30 5.38
CA SER A 30 3.14 -10.24 4.56
C SER A 30 1.78 -10.67 4.01
N PHE A 31 1.61 -11.93 3.62
CA PHE A 31 0.34 -12.48 3.15
C PHE A 31 -0.67 -12.56 4.29
N CYS A 32 -0.29 -13.07 5.46
CA CYS A 32 -1.14 -13.10 6.64
C CYS A 32 -1.57 -11.68 7.04
N VAL A 33 -0.65 -10.72 7.04
CA VAL A 33 -0.94 -9.31 7.33
C VAL A 33 -1.81 -8.68 6.24
N THR A 34 -1.79 -9.09 4.98
CA THR A 34 -2.71 -8.50 3.99
C THR A 34 -4.09 -9.14 4.01
N PHE A 35 -4.19 -10.46 4.22
CA PHE A 35 -5.45 -11.20 4.18
C PHE A 35 -6.20 -11.18 5.52
N LEU A 36 -5.50 -11.39 6.64
CA LEU A 36 -6.12 -11.48 7.97
C LEU A 36 -6.32 -10.12 8.64
N TYR A 37 -5.68 -9.05 8.14
CA TYR A 37 -5.76 -7.74 8.80
C TYR A 37 -7.16 -7.13 8.77
N ILE A 38 -7.84 -7.16 7.62
CA ILE A 38 -9.21 -6.63 7.50
C ILE A 38 -10.17 -7.39 8.44
N PRO A 39 -10.26 -8.74 8.43
CA PRO A 39 -11.18 -9.44 9.33
C PRO A 39 -10.81 -9.26 10.81
N ILE A 40 -9.53 -9.30 11.18
CA ILE A 40 -9.11 -9.12 12.59
C ILE A 40 -9.46 -7.71 13.08
N ILE A 41 -9.12 -6.66 12.33
CA ILE A 41 -9.46 -5.28 12.71
C ILE A 41 -10.98 -5.07 12.70
N SER A 42 -11.70 -5.67 11.76
CA SER A 42 -13.17 -5.59 11.72
C SER A 42 -13.81 -6.21 12.95
N VAL A 43 -13.37 -7.39 13.37
CA VAL A 43 -13.87 -8.05 14.59
C VAL A 43 -13.50 -7.23 15.82
N LEU A 44 -12.24 -6.85 15.98
CA LEU A 44 -11.78 -6.08 17.14
C LEU A 44 -12.48 -4.72 17.26
N SER A 45 -12.62 -4.00 16.14
CA SER A 45 -13.31 -2.69 16.14
C SER A 45 -14.81 -2.83 16.40
N LYS A 46 -15.47 -3.89 15.91
CA LYS A 46 -16.87 -4.16 16.26
C LYS A 46 -17.03 -4.40 17.76
N THR A 47 -16.20 -5.25 18.36
CA THR A 47 -16.25 -5.54 19.80
C THR A 47 -15.89 -4.32 20.65
N PHE A 48 -14.98 -3.48 20.18
CA PHE A 48 -14.56 -2.27 20.88
C PHE A 48 -15.61 -1.15 20.82
N LEU A 49 -16.23 -0.94 19.66
CA LEU A 49 -17.16 0.17 19.43
C LEU A 49 -18.60 -0.17 19.84
N ARG A 50 -18.96 -1.45 19.83
CA ARG A 50 -20.33 -1.89 20.08
C ARG A 50 -20.32 -3.00 21.10
N CYS A 51 -20.84 -2.67 22.27
CA CYS A 51 -20.99 -3.62 23.36
C CYS A 51 -22.46 -3.98 23.46
N TYR A 52 -22.70 -5.28 23.40
CA TYR A 52 -24.00 -5.87 23.59
C TYR A 52 -23.94 -6.66 24.89
N ASP A 53 -24.97 -6.52 25.71
CA ASP A 53 -25.16 -7.39 26.86
C ASP A 53 -25.50 -8.82 26.40
N VAL A 54 -25.48 -9.79 27.32
CA VAL A 54 -25.89 -11.19 27.09
C VAL A 54 -27.30 -11.28 26.48
N ARG A 55 -28.12 -10.25 26.73
CA ARG A 55 -29.49 -10.10 26.21
C ARG A 55 -29.58 -9.41 24.85
N GLY A 56 -28.45 -9.08 24.23
CA GLY A 56 -28.38 -8.41 22.92
C GLY A 56 -28.75 -6.92 22.95
N GLN A 57 -28.86 -6.30 24.13
CA GLN A 57 -29.17 -4.88 24.26
C GLN A 57 -27.89 -4.03 24.16
N PRO A 58 -27.91 -2.87 23.48
CA PRO A 58 -26.75 -2.00 23.40
C PRO A 58 -26.43 -1.40 24.77
N THR A 59 -25.22 -1.64 25.26
CA THR A 59 -24.73 -1.11 26.54
C THR A 59 -23.49 -0.25 26.32
N SER A 60 -23.20 0.64 27.28
CA SER A 60 -21.99 1.46 27.22
C SER A 60 -20.76 0.57 27.35
N CYS A 61 -19.90 0.55 26.33
CA CYS A 61 -18.67 -0.25 26.32
C CYS A 61 -17.71 0.06 27.48
N TRP A 62 -17.77 1.29 27.98
CA TRP A 62 -16.87 1.78 29.02
C TRP A 62 -17.47 1.72 30.42
N ALA A 63 -18.57 0.98 30.60
CA ALA A 63 -19.22 0.80 31.88
C ALA A 63 -19.70 -0.65 32.08
N GLY A 64 -19.91 -1.03 33.35
CA GLY A 64 -20.53 -2.30 33.71
C GLY A 64 -19.71 -3.54 33.34
N SER A 65 -20.40 -4.62 32.97
CA SER A 65 -19.84 -5.95 32.71
C SER A 65 -19.05 -6.06 31.40
N SER A 66 -19.21 -5.14 30.45
CA SER A 66 -18.52 -5.14 29.15
C SER A 66 -17.13 -4.51 29.17
N LEU A 67 -16.80 -3.73 30.22
CA LEU A 67 -15.50 -3.07 30.38
C LEU A 67 -14.29 -4.01 30.18
N PRO A 68 -14.21 -5.20 30.81
CA PRO A 68 -13.05 -6.07 30.64
C PRO A 68 -12.86 -6.54 29.19
N LEU A 69 -13.96 -6.79 28.45
CA LEU A 69 -13.89 -7.21 27.06
C LEU A 69 -13.32 -6.09 26.16
N SER A 70 -13.77 -4.85 26.36
CA SER A 70 -13.25 -3.69 25.63
C SER A 70 -11.77 -3.45 25.93
N VAL A 71 -11.35 -3.57 27.20
CA VAL A 71 -9.93 -3.45 27.59
C VAL A 71 -9.08 -4.53 26.90
N VAL A 72 -9.53 -5.79 26.88
CA VAL A 72 -8.83 -6.88 26.19
C VAL A 72 -8.74 -6.61 24.69
N CYS A 73 -9.81 -6.10 24.06
CA CYS A 73 -9.80 -5.77 22.63
C CYS A 73 -8.78 -4.68 22.29
N VAL A 74 -8.65 -3.64 23.12
CA VAL A 74 -7.62 -2.61 22.94
C VAL A 74 -6.23 -3.18 23.18
N ALA A 75 -6.06 -3.96 24.26
CA ALA A 75 -4.79 -4.55 24.64
C ALA A 75 -4.24 -5.53 23.59
N VAL A 76 -5.11 -6.21 22.83
CA VAL A 76 -4.72 -7.11 21.72
C VAL A 76 -4.67 -6.37 20.39
N GLY A 77 -5.61 -5.46 20.12
CA GLY A 77 -5.73 -4.78 18.84
C GLY A 77 -4.64 -3.74 18.58
N ALA A 78 -4.29 -2.93 19.59
CA ALA A 78 -3.23 -1.95 19.46
C ALA A 78 -1.86 -2.57 19.11
N PRO A 79 -1.34 -3.58 19.83
CA PRO A 79 -0.09 -4.21 19.45
C PRO A 79 -0.19 -4.96 18.12
N PHE A 80 -1.34 -5.56 17.77
CA PHE A 80 -1.52 -6.18 16.46
C PHE A 80 -1.33 -5.17 15.31
N VAL A 81 -1.94 -3.98 15.42
CA VAL A 81 -1.74 -2.89 14.45
C VAL A 81 -0.28 -2.48 14.41
N ILE A 82 0.35 -2.22 15.57
CA ILE A 82 1.76 -1.80 15.65
C ILE A 82 2.68 -2.84 14.99
N VAL A 83 2.50 -4.12 15.30
CA VAL A 83 3.29 -5.22 14.70
C VAL A 83 3.06 -5.28 13.20
N ALA A 84 1.83 -5.12 12.70
CA ALA A 84 1.55 -5.09 11.26
C ALA A 84 2.28 -3.93 10.56
N PHE A 85 2.28 -2.74 11.16
CA PHE A 85 3.03 -1.58 10.66
C PHE A 85 4.55 -1.81 10.70
N ILE A 86 5.09 -2.36 11.79
CA ILE A 86 6.51 -2.71 11.91
C ILE A 86 6.87 -3.76 10.85
N CYS A 87 6.04 -4.77 10.61
CA CYS A 87 6.29 -5.76 9.58
C CYS A 87 6.39 -5.10 8.20
N GLN A 88 5.40 -4.27 7.83
CA GLN A 88 5.47 -3.53 6.56
C GLN A 88 6.68 -2.58 6.49
N ALA A 89 7.08 -1.98 7.61
CA ALA A 89 8.21 -1.06 7.69
C ALA A 89 9.58 -1.73 7.79
N THR A 90 9.69 -3.02 8.10
CA THR A 90 10.98 -3.70 8.29
C THR A 90 11.34 -4.62 7.14
N PHE A 91 10.35 -5.16 6.42
CA PHE A 91 10.58 -6.10 5.33
C PHE A 91 10.89 -5.43 3.98
N PHE A 92 11.95 -4.64 3.95
CA PHE A 92 12.54 -4.13 2.72
C PHE A 92 13.45 -5.18 2.08
N GLU A 93 13.16 -5.59 0.86
CA GLU A 93 14.13 -6.34 0.03
C GLU A 93 15.09 -5.35 -0.63
N GLN A 94 16.29 -5.25 -0.05
CA GLN A 94 17.36 -4.38 -0.54
C GLN A 94 18.17 -4.96 -1.71
N GLU A 95 17.81 -6.14 -2.24
CA GLU A 95 18.52 -6.72 -3.39
C GLU A 95 17.86 -6.30 -4.72
N PRO A 96 18.31 -5.21 -5.39
CA PRO A 96 17.81 -4.81 -6.70
C PRO A 96 18.14 -5.84 -7.80
N GLY A 97 19.10 -6.75 -7.53
CA GLY A 97 19.52 -7.80 -8.47
C GLY A 97 18.86 -9.15 -8.27
N GLY A 98 17.95 -9.28 -7.29
CA GLY A 98 17.14 -10.48 -7.15
C GLY A 98 16.23 -10.66 -8.35
N LYS A 99 16.01 -11.91 -8.80
CA LYS A 99 15.01 -12.23 -9.83
C LYS A 99 13.58 -12.04 -9.32
N ASP A 100 13.41 -11.67 -8.06
CA ASP A 100 12.12 -11.54 -7.39
C ASP A 100 11.30 -10.40 -7.98
N ALA A 101 10.04 -10.69 -8.30
CA ALA A 101 9.11 -9.70 -8.83
C ALA A 101 8.65 -8.70 -7.76
N LEU A 102 8.80 -9.06 -6.49
CA LEU A 102 8.29 -8.32 -5.33
C LEU A 102 9.37 -7.49 -4.63
N SER A 103 10.56 -7.34 -5.23
CA SER A 103 11.61 -6.50 -4.66
C SER A 103 11.17 -5.03 -4.70
N ARG A 104 11.18 -4.40 -3.52
CA ARG A 104 10.57 -3.09 -3.26
C ARG A 104 11.64 -2.08 -2.86
N PRO A 105 11.90 -1.04 -3.67
CA PRO A 105 12.71 0.09 -3.25
C PRO A 105 12.19 0.87 -2.03
N HIS A 106 10.87 0.97 -1.86
CA HIS A 106 10.26 1.83 -0.86
C HIS A 106 9.02 1.20 -0.21
N ALA A 107 9.05 0.97 1.10
CA ALA A 107 7.89 0.56 1.88
C ALA A 107 6.95 1.71 2.22
N ARG A 108 7.34 2.98 2.01
CA ARG A 108 6.52 4.15 2.36
C ARG A 108 5.14 4.11 1.70
N VAL A 109 5.09 3.77 0.42
CA VAL A 109 3.84 3.70 -0.34
C VAL A 109 2.94 2.58 0.18
N GLU A 110 3.52 1.44 0.55
CA GLU A 110 2.81 0.31 1.14
C GLU A 110 2.32 0.63 2.56
N LEU A 111 3.07 1.41 3.34
CA LEU A 111 2.64 1.92 4.64
C LEU A 111 1.46 2.89 4.51
N ILE A 112 1.47 3.77 3.51
CA ILE A 112 0.33 4.65 3.19
C ILE A 112 -0.90 3.82 2.76
N HIS A 113 -0.68 2.78 1.97
CA HIS A 113 -1.77 1.89 1.56
C HIS A 113 -2.34 1.10 2.74
N LEU A 114 -1.49 0.59 3.63
CA LEU A 114 -1.93 -0.06 4.87
C LEU A 114 -2.69 0.92 5.77
N SER A 115 -2.19 2.14 5.97
CA SER A 115 -2.87 3.14 6.80
C SER A 115 -4.23 3.53 6.24
N VAL A 116 -4.34 3.69 4.93
CA VAL A 116 -5.62 3.91 4.24
C VAL A 116 -6.59 2.75 4.47
N ARG A 117 -6.12 1.50 4.37
CA ARG A 117 -6.94 0.32 4.66
C ARG A 117 -7.40 0.28 6.11
N THR A 118 -6.52 0.61 7.07
CA THR A 118 -6.87 0.71 8.49
C THR A 118 -7.95 1.76 8.70
N TYR A 119 -7.74 2.96 8.16
CA TYR A 119 -8.68 4.08 8.27
C TYR A 119 -10.05 3.72 7.69
N LEU A 120 -10.09 3.20 6.46
CA LEU A 120 -11.35 2.79 5.83
C LEU A 120 -12.03 1.67 6.62
N THR A 121 -11.28 0.68 7.11
CA THR A 121 -11.86 -0.42 7.89
C THR A 121 -12.51 0.11 9.17
N LEU A 122 -11.83 1.00 9.90
CA LEU A 122 -12.38 1.63 11.10
C LEU A 122 -13.60 2.49 10.79
N LEU A 123 -13.56 3.27 9.70
CA LEU A 123 -14.69 4.10 9.30
C LEU A 123 -15.90 3.26 8.89
N PHE A 124 -15.68 2.15 8.18
CA PHE A 124 -16.74 1.22 7.84
C PHE A 124 -17.31 0.53 9.07
N THR A 125 -16.49 0.18 10.07
CA THR A 125 -16.98 -0.51 11.27
C THR A 125 -17.69 0.44 12.23
N THR A 126 -17.29 1.71 12.31
CA THR A 126 -18.01 2.73 13.08
C THR A 126 -19.38 3.01 12.48
N ILE A 127 -19.46 3.21 11.16
CA ILE A 127 -20.70 3.63 10.49
C ILE A 127 -21.64 2.45 10.18
N ARG A 128 -21.13 1.30 9.70
CA ARG A 128 -22.00 0.19 9.24
C ARG A 128 -22.68 -0.51 10.40
N ARG A 129 -24.01 -0.47 10.50
CA ARG A 129 -24.79 -1.22 11.51
C ARG A 129 -24.65 -2.75 11.27
N PRO A 130 -24.48 -3.57 12.32
CA PRO A 130 -23.99 -4.94 12.16
C PRO A 130 -25.11 -5.98 12.01
N SER A 131 -26.32 -5.69 12.49
CA SER A 131 -27.43 -6.61 12.44
C SER A 131 -28.28 -6.34 11.21
N ILE A 132 -28.59 -7.40 10.46
CA ILE A 132 -29.59 -7.37 9.39
C ILE A 132 -30.94 -6.88 9.95
N ALA A 133 -31.27 -7.25 11.18
CA ALA A 133 -32.49 -6.81 11.86
C ALA A 133 -32.48 -5.30 12.18
N ASP A 134 -31.32 -4.71 12.48
CA ASP A 134 -31.20 -3.26 12.73
C ASP A 134 -31.20 -2.44 11.44
N LEU A 135 -30.85 -3.08 10.31
CA LEU A 135 -30.80 -2.43 9.00
C LEU A 135 -32.20 -2.08 8.50
N ASP A 136 -33.18 -2.95 8.77
CA ASP A 136 -34.59 -2.71 8.43
C ASP A 136 -35.24 -1.67 9.34
N LEU A 137 -34.85 -1.66 10.63
CA LEU A 137 -35.45 -0.76 11.62
C LEU A 137 -34.94 0.68 11.49
N ASN A 138 -33.66 0.84 11.15
CA ASN A 138 -33.06 2.16 10.99
C ASN A 138 -32.25 2.17 9.68
N PRO A 139 -32.81 2.71 8.57
CA PRO A 139 -32.06 2.86 7.34
C PRO A 139 -30.85 3.77 7.56
N MET A 140 -29.82 3.57 6.74
CA MET A 140 -28.62 4.39 6.75
C MET A 140 -28.99 5.84 6.44
N THR A 141 -28.56 6.77 7.29
CA THR A 141 -28.86 8.19 7.02
C THR A 141 -28.08 8.64 5.78
N PRO A 142 -28.62 9.55 4.96
CA PRO A 142 -27.92 10.01 3.76
C PRO A 142 -26.57 10.67 4.13
N ALA A 143 -26.47 11.34 5.27
CA ALA A 143 -25.21 11.93 5.73
C ALA A 143 -24.12 10.86 5.95
N GLU A 144 -24.45 9.72 6.56
CA GLU A 144 -23.53 8.61 6.78
C GLU A 144 -23.03 8.00 5.47
N SER A 145 -23.91 7.82 4.48
CA SER A 145 -23.51 7.28 3.17
C SER A 145 -22.58 8.25 2.42
N TRP A 146 -22.85 9.55 2.47
CA TRP A 146 -21.99 10.58 1.87
C TRP A 146 -20.59 10.57 2.47
N VAL A 147 -20.47 10.52 3.80
CA VAL A 147 -19.16 10.47 4.48
C VAL A 147 -18.36 9.25 4.05
N LEU A 148 -18.98 8.07 4.00
CA LEU A 148 -18.31 6.85 3.54
C LEU A 148 -17.84 6.96 2.10
N VAL A 149 -18.70 7.40 1.19
CA VAL A 149 -18.38 7.45 -0.23
C VAL A 149 -17.30 8.50 -0.52
N LEU A 150 -17.37 9.68 0.10
CA LEU A 150 -16.33 10.70 -0.04
C LEU A 150 -14.99 10.22 0.51
N SER A 151 -14.99 9.56 1.68
CA SER A 151 -13.76 9.02 2.26
C SER A 151 -13.11 7.94 1.36
N LEU A 152 -13.91 7.08 0.72
CA LEU A 152 -13.47 6.07 -0.24
C LEU A 152 -12.85 6.71 -1.48
N VAL A 153 -13.47 7.76 -2.03
CA VAL A 153 -12.94 8.47 -3.21
C VAL A 153 -11.63 9.16 -2.88
N ILE A 154 -11.56 9.89 -1.77
CA ILE A 154 -10.34 10.62 -1.38
C ILE A 154 -9.19 9.64 -1.15
N SER A 155 -9.44 8.57 -0.39
CA SER A 155 -8.40 7.60 -0.04
C SER A 155 -7.94 6.73 -1.21
N SER A 156 -8.86 6.30 -2.08
CA SER A 156 -8.51 5.59 -3.32
C SER A 156 -7.75 6.48 -4.30
N THR A 157 -8.09 7.78 -4.37
CA THR A 157 -7.38 8.74 -5.23
C THR A 157 -5.98 8.99 -4.71
N LEU A 158 -5.83 9.20 -3.40
CA LEU A 158 -4.53 9.40 -2.77
C LEU A 158 -3.61 8.19 -2.99
N THR A 159 -4.13 6.97 -2.81
CA THR A 159 -3.35 5.74 -3.02
C THR A 159 -3.01 5.52 -4.49
N CYS A 160 -3.97 5.68 -5.41
CA CYS A 160 -3.71 5.58 -6.85
C CYS A 160 -2.62 6.57 -7.31
N MET A 161 -2.73 7.84 -6.89
CA MET A 161 -1.73 8.86 -7.21
C MET A 161 -0.37 8.57 -6.57
N ALA A 162 -0.32 8.07 -5.35
CA ALA A 162 0.92 7.66 -4.70
C ALA A 162 1.64 6.54 -5.50
N TYR A 163 0.91 5.52 -5.97
CA TYR A 163 1.50 4.44 -6.79
C TYR A 163 1.95 4.95 -8.16
N ALA A 164 1.15 5.79 -8.81
CA ALA A 164 1.51 6.39 -10.11
C ALA A 164 2.75 7.29 -10.02
N TYR A 165 2.88 8.08 -8.94
CA TYR A 165 3.97 9.03 -8.72
C TYR A 165 5.27 8.34 -8.26
N TYR A 166 5.20 7.46 -7.25
CA TYR A 166 6.40 6.93 -6.59
C TYR A 166 6.96 5.65 -7.21
N MET A 167 6.18 4.91 -8.01
CA MET A 167 6.61 3.66 -8.67
C MET A 167 7.31 2.67 -7.71
N PRO A 168 6.58 2.03 -6.77
CA PRO A 168 7.18 1.34 -5.63
C PRO A 168 7.93 0.03 -5.92
N TYR A 169 7.95 -0.47 -7.15
CA TYR A 169 8.60 -1.75 -7.50
C TYR A 169 9.76 -1.56 -8.47
N PHE A 170 10.79 -2.40 -8.35
CA PHE A 170 11.91 -2.38 -9.31
C PHE A 170 11.47 -2.78 -10.72
N LYS A 171 10.62 -3.81 -10.84
CA LYS A 171 10.12 -4.24 -12.15
C LYS A 171 9.00 -3.32 -12.61
N PHE A 172 9.25 -2.58 -13.69
CA PHE A 172 8.28 -1.63 -14.22
C PHE A 172 6.95 -2.29 -14.58
N ASN A 173 6.96 -3.47 -15.20
CA ASN A 173 5.73 -4.19 -15.58
C ASN A 173 4.83 -4.51 -14.39
N TYR A 174 5.42 -4.88 -13.24
CA TYR A 174 4.66 -5.14 -12.03
C TYR A 174 4.07 -3.86 -11.44
N THR A 175 4.83 -2.76 -11.50
CA THR A 175 4.33 -1.43 -11.12
C THR A 175 3.14 -1.01 -11.98
N LEU A 176 3.21 -1.21 -13.30
CA LEU A 176 2.11 -0.89 -14.22
C LEU A 176 0.86 -1.69 -13.89
N LEU A 177 0.99 -3.01 -13.69
CA LEU A 177 -0.12 -3.87 -13.33
C LEU A 177 -0.79 -3.42 -12.01
N GLN A 178 0.02 -3.19 -10.97
CA GLN A 178 -0.49 -2.75 -9.67
C GLN A 178 -1.18 -1.38 -9.77
N THR A 179 -0.61 -0.46 -10.55
CA THR A 179 -1.18 0.88 -10.77
C THR A 179 -2.50 0.78 -11.55
N ALA A 180 -2.60 -0.12 -12.53
CA ALA A 180 -3.83 -0.36 -13.28
C ALA A 180 -4.96 -0.92 -12.39
N LEU A 181 -4.63 -1.84 -11.47
CA LEU A 181 -5.58 -2.39 -10.49
C LEU A 181 -6.05 -1.34 -9.48
N LEU A 182 -5.15 -0.45 -9.04
CA LEU A 182 -5.53 0.65 -8.15
C LEU A 182 -6.34 1.73 -8.88
N ALA A 183 -6.05 1.98 -10.15
CA ALA A 183 -6.82 2.88 -10.98
C ALA A 183 -8.25 2.35 -11.22
N SER A 184 -8.41 1.04 -11.45
CA SER A 184 -9.75 0.45 -11.58
C SER A 184 -10.52 0.52 -10.26
N TRP A 185 -9.87 0.25 -9.12
CA TRP A 185 -10.48 0.43 -7.80
C TRP A 185 -10.89 1.88 -7.53
N ASN A 186 -10.04 2.85 -7.85
CA ASN A 186 -10.35 4.27 -7.76
C ASN A 186 -11.57 4.64 -8.62
N PHE A 187 -11.64 4.12 -9.85
CA PHE A 187 -12.78 4.35 -10.72
C PHE A 187 -14.07 3.74 -10.17
N SER A 188 -14.01 2.56 -9.54
CA SER A 188 -15.16 2.01 -8.82
C SER A 188 -15.64 2.93 -7.71
N CYS A 189 -14.73 3.58 -6.98
CA CYS A 189 -15.10 4.56 -5.96
C CYS A 189 -15.75 5.82 -6.57
N LEU A 190 -15.25 6.30 -7.72
CA LEU A 190 -15.87 7.42 -8.45
C LEU A 190 -17.27 7.05 -8.98
N ALA A 191 -17.46 5.82 -9.45
CA ALA A 191 -18.77 5.32 -9.85
C ALA A 191 -19.74 5.29 -8.67
N LEU A 192 -19.30 4.87 -7.47
CA LEU A 192 -20.12 4.94 -6.24
C LEU A 192 -20.51 6.38 -5.89
N LEU A 193 -19.61 7.34 -6.05
CA LEU A 193 -19.93 8.77 -5.88
C LEU A 193 -20.96 9.25 -6.89
N TYR A 194 -20.86 8.79 -8.14
CA TYR A 194 -21.84 9.12 -9.16
C TYR A 194 -23.23 8.52 -8.84
N VAL A 195 -23.29 7.28 -8.31
CA VAL A 195 -24.55 6.67 -7.82
C VAL A 195 -25.19 7.54 -6.74
N GLN A 196 -24.40 8.09 -5.79
CA GLN A 196 -24.92 8.98 -4.76
C GLN A 196 -25.47 10.31 -5.32
N LEU A 197 -24.89 10.81 -6.41
CA LEU A 197 -25.37 12.01 -7.09
C LEU A 197 -26.64 11.76 -7.94
N ARG A 198 -26.80 10.55 -8.48
CA ARG A 198 -27.94 10.17 -9.34
C ARG A 198 -28.47 8.77 -8.98
N PRO A 199 -29.34 8.66 -7.95
CA PRO A 199 -29.84 7.36 -7.50
C PRO A 199 -30.71 6.63 -8.54
N ASN A 200 -31.37 7.36 -9.44
CA ASN A 200 -32.32 6.79 -10.41
C ASN A 200 -31.66 6.14 -11.64
N SER A 201 -30.33 6.26 -11.81
CA SER A 201 -29.63 5.83 -13.04
C SER A 201 -28.77 4.56 -12.87
N MET A 202 -29.17 3.61 -12.01
CA MET A 202 -28.34 2.42 -11.70
C MET A 202 -27.94 1.59 -12.94
N ASN A 203 -28.85 1.43 -13.91
CA ASN A 203 -28.58 0.65 -15.12
C ASN A 203 -27.53 1.32 -16.02
N GLU A 204 -27.59 2.65 -16.17
CA GLU A 204 -26.65 3.42 -17.00
C GLU A 204 -25.23 3.37 -16.42
N ILE A 205 -25.11 3.39 -15.09
CA ILE A 205 -23.82 3.40 -14.38
C ILE A 205 -23.05 2.11 -14.58
N SER A 206 -23.75 0.97 -14.63
CA SER A 206 -23.10 -0.34 -14.84
C SER A 206 -22.44 -0.41 -16.22
N ILE A 207 -23.11 0.12 -17.25
CA ILE A 207 -22.58 0.22 -18.61
C ILE A 207 -21.39 1.19 -18.63
N LEU A 208 -21.55 2.37 -18.04
CA LEU A 208 -20.49 3.37 -17.94
C LEU A 208 -19.26 2.83 -17.20
N PHE A 209 -19.47 2.05 -16.13
CA PHE A 209 -18.40 1.40 -15.37
C PHE A 209 -17.60 0.44 -16.25
N PHE A 210 -18.29 -0.45 -16.98
CA PHE A 210 -17.66 -1.47 -17.81
C PHE A 210 -16.76 -0.86 -18.91
N PHE A 211 -17.20 0.22 -19.56
CA PHE A 211 -16.44 0.86 -20.64
C PHE A 211 -15.38 1.84 -20.15
N LEU A 212 -15.67 2.65 -19.13
CA LEU A 212 -14.74 3.69 -18.69
C LEU A 212 -13.66 3.18 -17.72
N ALA A 213 -13.90 2.10 -16.98
CA ALA A 213 -12.88 1.54 -16.08
C ALA A 213 -11.56 1.19 -16.81
N PRO A 214 -11.53 0.42 -17.91
CA PRO A 214 -10.29 0.13 -18.61
C PRO A 214 -9.67 1.37 -19.24
N MET A 215 -10.47 2.31 -19.76
CA MET A 215 -9.98 3.57 -20.33
C MET A 215 -9.30 4.44 -19.27
N TYR A 216 -9.89 4.52 -18.07
CA TYR A 216 -9.31 5.22 -16.93
C TYR A 216 -8.01 4.56 -16.46
N SER A 217 -7.97 3.23 -16.34
CA SER A 217 -6.73 2.51 -16.01
C SER A 217 -5.62 2.74 -17.04
N LEU A 218 -5.95 2.73 -18.35
CA LEU A 218 -5.00 3.03 -19.42
C LEU A 218 -4.49 4.47 -19.34
N LEU A 219 -5.35 5.43 -19.01
CA LEU A 219 -4.97 6.82 -18.82
C LEU A 219 -3.94 6.96 -17.68
N ILE A 220 -4.21 6.39 -16.51
CA ILE A 220 -3.27 6.45 -15.37
C ILE A 220 -1.94 5.74 -15.68
N VAL A 221 -1.99 4.58 -16.35
CA VAL A 221 -0.78 3.86 -16.80
C VAL A 221 0.02 4.68 -17.81
N SER A 222 -0.65 5.35 -18.75
CA SER A 222 0.01 6.21 -19.74
C SER A 222 0.72 7.40 -19.07
N LEU A 223 0.10 8.03 -18.06
CA LEU A 223 0.72 9.08 -17.26
C LEU A 223 1.98 8.58 -16.55
N GLN A 224 1.95 7.35 -16.01
CA GLN A 224 3.11 6.72 -15.38
C GLN A 224 4.25 6.46 -16.39
N VAL A 225 3.93 6.04 -17.61
CA VAL A 225 4.91 5.87 -18.70
C VAL A 225 5.51 7.21 -19.13
N VAL A 226 4.67 8.24 -19.31
CA VAL A 226 5.13 9.60 -19.65
C VAL A 226 6.05 10.13 -18.57
N ARG A 227 5.67 9.96 -17.30
CA ARG A 227 6.50 10.33 -16.14
C ARG A 227 7.84 9.61 -16.13
N ARG A 228 7.87 8.29 -16.38
CA ARG A 228 9.13 7.53 -16.48
C ARG A 228 10.04 8.11 -17.57
N ARG A 229 9.49 8.36 -18.77
CA ARG A 229 10.23 8.95 -19.89
C ARG A 229 10.75 10.35 -19.56
N TRP A 230 9.95 11.16 -18.87
CA TRP A 230 10.36 12.49 -18.41
C TRP A 230 11.51 12.41 -17.41
N LEU A 231 11.41 11.55 -16.39
CA LEU A 231 12.47 11.36 -15.39
C LEU A 231 13.80 10.92 -16.01
N LEU A 232 13.77 10.08 -17.05
CA LEU A 232 14.98 9.65 -17.76
C LEU A 232 15.64 10.81 -18.52
N LYS A 233 14.85 11.73 -19.09
CA LYS A 233 15.34 12.87 -19.88
C LYS A 233 15.83 14.05 -19.04
N VAL A 234 15.23 14.32 -17.89
CA VAL A 234 15.53 15.51 -17.07
C VAL A 234 16.86 15.36 -16.34
N ASP A 235 17.77 16.34 -16.44
CA ASP A 235 19.04 16.33 -15.71
C ASP A 235 18.89 16.22 -14.18
N VAL A 236 19.83 15.51 -13.54
CA VAL A 236 19.80 15.28 -12.08
C VAL A 236 19.82 16.59 -11.29
N ARG A 237 20.48 17.63 -11.81
CA ARG A 237 20.57 18.96 -11.17
C ARG A 237 19.24 19.70 -11.08
N LYS A 238 18.25 19.34 -11.91
CA LYS A 238 16.91 19.95 -11.90
C LYS A 238 15.93 19.23 -10.96
N LEU A 239 16.31 18.06 -10.46
CA LEU A 239 15.49 17.29 -9.52
C LEU A 239 15.80 17.76 -8.10
N THR A 240 14.83 18.42 -7.47
CA THR A 240 14.93 18.90 -6.07
C THR A 240 14.48 17.84 -5.06
N ASP A 241 13.59 16.94 -5.47
CA ASP A 241 13.03 15.91 -4.59
C ASP A 241 13.97 14.69 -4.49
N PRO A 242 14.40 14.29 -3.28
CA PRO A 242 15.30 13.16 -3.09
C PRO A 242 14.71 11.85 -3.64
N LEU A 243 13.38 11.66 -3.58
CA LEU A 243 12.73 10.44 -4.07
C LEU A 243 12.81 10.37 -5.60
N SER A 244 12.65 11.51 -6.29
CA SER A 244 12.77 11.59 -7.74
C SER A 244 14.22 11.36 -8.21
N ILE A 245 15.22 11.86 -7.47
CA ILE A 245 16.65 11.58 -7.74
C ILE A 245 16.93 10.08 -7.59
N GLU A 246 16.46 9.47 -6.50
CA GLU A 246 16.65 8.05 -6.23
C GLU A 246 15.96 7.17 -7.27
N LEU A 247 14.72 7.51 -7.65
CA LEU A 247 13.97 6.80 -8.69
C LEU A 247 14.70 6.90 -10.04
N LYS A 248 15.19 8.09 -10.41
CA LYS A 248 15.97 8.27 -11.64
C LYS A 248 17.24 7.42 -11.63
N ALA A 249 18.00 7.43 -10.53
CA ALA A 249 19.22 6.64 -10.41
C ALA A 249 18.94 5.15 -10.65
N ARG A 250 17.84 4.62 -10.12
CA ARG A 250 17.42 3.22 -10.35
C ARG A 250 17.05 2.93 -11.79
N LEU A 251 16.27 3.81 -12.42
CA LEU A 251 15.88 3.64 -13.82
C LEU A 251 17.11 3.61 -14.74
N LEU A 252 18.13 4.45 -14.47
CA LEU A 252 19.40 4.42 -15.20
C LEU A 252 20.21 3.14 -14.97
N LEU A 253 20.17 2.58 -13.76
CA LEU A 253 20.83 1.30 -13.46
C LEU A 253 20.12 0.13 -14.16
N GLU A 254 18.79 0.18 -14.27
CA GLU A 254 17.98 -0.80 -15.01
C GLU A 254 18.29 -0.75 -16.52
N GLU A 255 18.29 0.44 -17.13
CA GLU A 255 18.59 0.61 -18.57
C GLU A 255 19.99 0.14 -18.97
N ARG A 256 20.98 0.31 -18.08
CA ARG A 256 22.36 -0.16 -18.32
C ARG A 256 22.54 -1.67 -18.09
N GLY A 257 21.49 -2.37 -17.65
CA GLY A 257 21.57 -3.79 -17.30
C GLY A 257 22.49 -4.06 -16.10
N CYS A 258 22.77 -3.04 -15.29
CA CYS A 258 23.61 -3.18 -14.10
C CYS A 258 22.86 -3.83 -12.93
N SER A 259 21.54 -4.02 -13.04
CA SER A 259 20.73 -4.69 -12.02
C SER A 259 20.90 -6.21 -12.04
N SER A 260 21.19 -6.83 -13.20
CA SER A 260 21.39 -8.28 -13.25
C SER A 260 22.73 -8.69 -12.67
N ARG A 261 22.75 -9.76 -11.84
CA ARG A 261 23.99 -10.32 -11.25
C ARG A 261 25.08 -10.45 -12.31
N PRO A 262 26.34 -10.07 -12.00
CA PRO A 262 27.44 -10.21 -12.93
C PRO A 262 27.60 -11.70 -13.28
N THR A 263 27.26 -12.06 -14.52
CA THR A 263 27.78 -13.28 -15.13
C THR A 263 29.30 -13.15 -15.21
N LYS A 264 30.05 -14.23 -14.94
CA LYS A 264 31.52 -14.27 -14.80
C LYS A 264 32.35 -13.52 -15.86
N HIS A 265 31.76 -13.14 -16.99
CA HIS A 265 32.39 -12.37 -18.07
C HIS A 265 32.24 -10.83 -18.00
N SER A 266 31.61 -10.21 -16.99
CA SER A 266 31.25 -8.78 -17.04
C SER A 266 32.11 -7.81 -16.19
N LEU A 267 33.39 -8.09 -15.94
CA LEU A 267 34.28 -7.20 -15.18
C LEU A 267 34.32 -5.75 -15.72
N ARG A 268 34.14 -5.57 -17.03
CA ARG A 268 34.10 -4.23 -17.66
C ARG A 268 32.84 -3.43 -17.34
N LYS A 269 31.68 -4.09 -17.14
CA LYS A 269 30.41 -3.42 -16.82
C LYS A 269 30.37 -2.92 -15.36
N GLU A 270 31.16 -3.55 -14.50
CA GLU A 270 31.20 -3.25 -13.07
C GLU A 270 31.83 -1.87 -12.81
N GLN A 271 32.90 -1.50 -13.53
CA GLN A 271 33.54 -0.18 -13.42
C GLN A 271 32.58 0.98 -13.76
N THR A 272 31.77 0.83 -14.81
CA THR A 272 30.74 1.83 -15.18
C THR A 272 29.65 1.96 -14.11
N CYS A 273 29.26 0.87 -13.44
CA CYS A 273 28.25 0.90 -12.38
C CYS A 273 28.77 1.66 -11.15
N TRP A 274 30.04 1.42 -10.78
CA TRP A 274 30.69 2.11 -9.67
C TRP A 274 30.79 3.63 -9.87
N GLN A 275 31.08 4.09 -11.09
CA GLN A 275 31.15 5.53 -11.36
C GLN A 275 29.80 6.24 -11.19
N ILE A 276 28.70 5.65 -11.64
CA ILE A 276 27.35 6.23 -11.46
C ILE A 276 26.99 6.32 -9.98
N LYS A 277 27.27 5.26 -9.21
CA LYS A 277 26.99 5.22 -7.78
C LYS A 277 27.76 6.31 -7.03
N ARG A 278 29.02 6.55 -7.42
CA ARG A 278 29.85 7.62 -6.85
C ARG A 278 29.29 9.02 -7.18
N LEU A 279 28.88 9.26 -8.42
CA LEU A 279 28.27 10.53 -8.85
C LEU A 279 26.97 10.85 -8.12
N CYS A 280 26.11 9.85 -7.88
CA CYS A 280 24.86 10.04 -7.16
C CYS A 280 25.09 10.39 -5.68
N LEU A 281 26.08 9.75 -5.04
CA LEU A 281 26.40 10.01 -3.62
C LEU A 281 27.06 11.37 -3.39
N THR A 282 27.86 11.86 -4.34
CA THR A 282 28.46 13.20 -4.23
C THR A 282 27.43 14.32 -4.34
N ASN A 283 26.37 14.13 -5.14
CA ASN A 283 25.37 15.17 -5.39
C ASN A 283 24.26 15.22 -4.33
N SER A 284 24.15 14.23 -3.44
CA SER A 284 23.14 14.24 -2.36
C SER A 284 23.62 14.88 -1.06
N ARG A 285 24.90 15.31 -0.99
CA ARG A 285 25.51 15.94 0.20
C ARG A 285 25.59 17.46 0.09
N THR A 286 25.28 18.01 -1.08
CA THR A 286 25.14 19.45 -1.35
C THR A 286 23.68 19.82 -1.30
#